data_AF-A0A940FWN0-F1
#
_entry.id   AF-A0A940FWN0-F1
#
_cell.length_a   1.000
_cell.length_b   1.000
_cell.length_c   1.000
_cell.angle_alpha   90.00
_cell.angle_beta   90.00
_cell.angle_gamma   90.00
#
_symmetry.space_group_name_H-M   'P 1'
#
loop_
_entity.id
_entity.type
_entity.pdbx_description
1 polymer ?
#
loop_
_entity_poly.entity_id
_entity_poly.type
_entity_poly.pdbx_seq_one_letter_code
_entity_poly.pdbx_strand_id
1 'polypeptide(L)'
;PVLPVYLTETISDYYFQKDPLKRREVIKASKTVGVNNPSVSRLLGGMQQNINFYSNFIPVFDKQFISPISDNGDGYYKYRVLDSQFVGGRRLIHMTFTPKRKGENTFEGDFWIHDSTFAVQKMNLRLSKEANINFVNELSLIQEYKLVGDSIWFLSKDKFVVDVAPLGGNKLAFIGRKTTTYRDVAINDQSVIDQLSKNRLLEETILPDTVMNKPEEYWDESRHEELSKTEEGVYKMVDTLLQMPAFKRTRDNVYFLATGYRNIGNYEIGPWYNWATYNSLEGFRLRWDLGTNKHFSKRWFLHAYIAYGFADDRWKHKMDATYLFKKNPRSYIQASYKDDIDYGQTYYDEISQDNIFALAIR
;
A
#
# COMPACT_ATOMS: atom_id res chain seq x y z
N PRO A 1 -13.04 20.23 6.46
CA PRO A 1 -12.88 19.44 5.22
C PRO A 1 -11.57 18.64 5.25
N VAL A 2 -11.65 17.31 5.22
CA VAL A 2 -10.47 16.43 5.16
C VAL A 2 -10.15 16.19 3.69
N LEU A 3 -8.91 16.40 3.27
CA LEU A 3 -8.48 16.12 1.90
C LEU A 3 -8.01 14.66 1.81
N PRO A 4 -8.73 13.78 1.09
CA PRO A 4 -8.24 12.43 0.87
C PRO A 4 -7.09 12.40 -0.13
N VAL A 5 -6.01 11.69 0.21
CA VAL A 5 -4.77 11.64 -0.59
C VAL A 5 -4.46 10.24 -1.11
N TYR A 6 -5.01 9.22 -0.46
CA TYR A 6 -4.71 7.83 -0.72
C TYR A 6 -5.88 6.92 -0.32
N LEU A 7 -6.20 5.95 -1.17
CA LEU A 7 -7.16 4.89 -0.90
C LEU A 7 -6.66 3.61 -1.54
N THR A 8 -6.64 2.52 -0.77
CA THR A 8 -6.41 1.17 -1.29
C THR A 8 -7.59 0.30 -0.92
N GLU A 9 -8.15 -0.36 -1.93
CA GLU A 9 -9.17 -1.38 -1.80
C GLU A 9 -8.59 -2.71 -2.26
N THR A 10 -8.79 -3.78 -1.51
CA THR A 10 -8.27 -5.12 -1.86
C THR A 10 -9.30 -6.17 -1.47
N ILE A 11 -9.55 -7.08 -2.41
CA ILE A 11 -10.40 -8.25 -2.25
C ILE A 11 -9.50 -9.47 -2.36
N SER A 12 -9.54 -10.34 -1.36
CA SER A 12 -8.72 -11.54 -1.30
C SER A 12 -9.48 -12.72 -0.70
N ASP A 13 -9.10 -13.93 -1.10
CA ASP A 13 -9.44 -15.14 -0.37
C ASP A 13 -8.35 -15.40 0.66
N TYR A 14 -8.75 -15.46 1.93
CA TYR A 14 -7.85 -15.65 3.05
C TYR A 14 -8.05 -17.02 3.68
N TYR A 15 -6.96 -17.79 3.78
CA TYR A 15 -6.93 -19.13 4.35
C TYR A 15 -6.00 -19.15 5.56
N PHE A 16 -6.46 -19.78 6.63
CA PHE A 16 -5.72 -19.88 7.88
C PHE A 16 -5.86 -21.27 8.50
N GLN A 17 -4.74 -21.80 8.98
CA GLN A 17 -4.68 -23.00 9.81
C GLN A 17 -3.78 -22.73 11.01
N LYS A 18 -4.24 -23.12 12.20
CA LYS A 18 -3.51 -22.90 13.46
C LYS A 18 -2.35 -23.86 13.65
N ASP A 19 -2.53 -25.14 13.31
CA ASP A 19 -1.55 -26.19 13.55
C ASP A 19 -1.48 -27.21 12.39
N PRO A 20 -0.32 -27.38 11.73
CA PRO A 20 0.79 -26.44 11.72
C PRO A 20 0.34 -25.05 11.23
N LEU A 21 0.98 -23.99 11.74
CA LEU A 21 0.63 -22.62 11.38
C LEU A 21 0.84 -22.40 9.87
N LYS A 22 -0.25 -22.16 9.15
CA LYS A 22 -0.21 -21.82 7.71
C LYS A 22 -1.16 -20.69 7.40
N ARG A 23 -0.70 -19.76 6.58
CA ARG A 23 -1.47 -18.62 6.06
C ARG A 23 -1.33 -18.54 4.57
N ARG A 24 -2.43 -18.33 3.87
CA ARG A 24 -2.42 -18.09 2.43
C ARG A 24 -3.41 -16.99 2.11
N GLU A 25 -2.96 -16.00 1.37
CA GLU A 25 -3.83 -14.94 0.87
C GLU A 25 -3.75 -14.93 -0.66
N VAL A 26 -4.89 -15.11 -1.32
CA VAL A 26 -4.98 -15.03 -2.78
C VAL A 26 -5.71 -13.74 -3.13
N ILE A 27 -4.96 -12.75 -3.60
CA ILE A 27 -5.52 -11.46 -3.97
C ILE A 27 -6.29 -11.62 -5.28
N LYS A 28 -7.59 -11.30 -5.26
CA LYS A 28 -8.48 -11.34 -6.43
C LYS A 28 -8.50 -10.03 -7.18
N ALA A 29 -8.47 -8.93 -6.45
CA ALA A 29 -8.50 -7.58 -6.99
C ALA A 29 -7.82 -6.61 -6.02
N SER A 30 -7.09 -5.64 -6.56
CA SER A 30 -6.53 -4.55 -5.77
C SER A 30 -6.59 -3.27 -6.59
N LYS A 31 -7.17 -2.21 -6.02
CA LYS A 31 -7.26 -0.88 -6.61
C LYS A 31 -6.62 0.09 -5.62
N THR A 32 -5.54 0.72 -6.04
CA THR A 32 -4.87 1.77 -5.26
C THR A 32 -4.95 3.08 -6.03
N VAL A 33 -5.40 4.11 -5.34
CA VAL A 33 -5.72 5.41 -5.89
C VAL A 33 -5.06 6.46 -5.00
N GLY A 34 -4.30 7.39 -5.58
CA GLY A 34 -3.63 8.46 -4.85
C GLY A 34 -2.11 8.51 -5.05
N VAL A 35 -1.44 9.35 -4.26
CA VAL A 35 0.02 9.55 -4.38
C VAL A 35 0.76 8.44 -3.65
N ASN A 36 1.50 7.62 -4.38
CA ASN A 36 2.39 6.61 -3.81
C ASN A 36 3.61 7.29 -3.17
N ASN A 37 3.52 7.61 -1.88
CA ASN A 37 4.58 8.26 -1.10
C ASN A 37 5.11 7.29 -0.03
N PRO A 38 6.43 7.04 0.08
CA PRO A 38 7.02 6.16 1.08
C PRO A 38 6.66 6.48 2.53
N SER A 39 6.37 7.75 2.85
CA SER A 39 5.90 8.17 4.18
C SER A 39 4.46 7.75 4.45
N VAL A 40 3.59 7.79 3.43
CA VAL A 40 2.21 7.28 3.51
C VAL A 40 2.25 5.77 3.67
N SER A 41 3.10 5.06 2.92
CA SER A 41 3.27 3.61 3.06
C SER A 41 3.73 3.19 4.47
N ARG A 42 4.64 3.95 5.11
CA ARG A 42 5.07 3.70 6.50
C ARG A 42 3.93 3.89 7.51
N LEU A 43 3.11 4.94 7.35
CA LEU A 43 1.93 5.16 8.20
C LEU A 43 0.91 4.02 8.05
N LEU A 44 0.69 3.55 6.81
CA LEU A 44 -0.22 2.44 6.51
C LEU A 44 0.28 1.09 7.09
N GLY A 45 1.60 0.88 7.17
CA GLY A 45 2.18 -0.30 7.82
C GLY A 45 1.77 -0.44 9.29
N GLY A 46 1.67 0.67 10.03
CA GLY A 46 1.16 0.68 11.41
C GLY A 46 -0.30 0.26 11.53
N MET A 47 -1.10 0.45 10.47
CA MET A 47 -2.52 0.05 10.41
C MET A 47 -2.70 -1.42 9.99
N GLN A 48 -1.64 -2.11 9.56
CA GLN A 48 -1.69 -3.52 9.19
C GLN A 48 -1.55 -4.49 10.38
N GLN A 49 -1.46 -3.98 11.61
CA GLN A 49 -1.43 -4.84 12.80
C GLN A 49 -2.72 -5.67 12.90
N ASN A 50 -2.57 -7.00 13.02
CA ASN A 50 -3.69 -7.89 13.27
C ASN A 50 -4.07 -7.77 14.75
N ILE A 51 -5.14 -7.02 15.01
CA ILE A 51 -5.60 -6.74 16.37
C ILE A 51 -6.48 -7.90 16.81
N ASN A 52 -6.13 -8.53 17.93
CA ASN A 52 -6.96 -9.53 18.56
C ASN A 52 -7.29 -9.11 19.99
N PHE A 53 -8.55 -8.73 20.20
CA PHE A 53 -9.03 -8.30 21.50
C PHE A 53 -8.99 -9.36 22.59
N TYR A 54 -9.03 -10.64 22.22
CA TYR A 54 -8.85 -11.76 23.16
C TYR A 54 -7.40 -11.96 23.61
N SER A 55 -6.44 -11.21 23.06
CA SER A 55 -5.07 -11.19 23.57
C SER A 55 -4.99 -10.27 24.79
N ASN A 56 -4.20 -10.66 25.79
CA ASN A 56 -4.00 -9.85 27.00
C ASN A 56 -3.46 -8.43 26.72
N PHE A 57 -2.66 -8.30 25.66
CA PHE A 57 -2.11 -7.03 25.21
C PHE A 57 -2.46 -6.78 23.74
N ILE A 58 -2.89 -5.57 23.45
CA ILE A 58 -3.17 -5.07 22.10
C ILE A 58 -2.01 -4.14 21.71
N PRO A 59 -1.23 -4.47 20.67
CA PRO A 59 -0.23 -3.54 20.15
C PRO A 59 -0.94 -2.36 19.48
N VAL A 60 -0.49 -1.15 19.82
CA VAL A 60 -0.93 0.11 19.22
C VAL A 60 0.33 0.91 18.92
N PHE A 61 0.73 0.94 17.65
CA PHE A 61 2.00 1.54 17.21
C PHE A 61 3.20 0.98 17.98
N ASP A 62 3.89 1.81 18.75
CA ASP A 62 5.10 1.51 19.53
C ASP A 62 4.80 1.09 20.98
N LYS A 63 3.52 1.01 21.38
CA LYS A 63 3.10 0.68 22.73
C LYS A 63 2.19 -0.54 22.79
N GLN A 64 2.21 -1.21 23.93
CA GLN A 64 1.23 -2.25 24.27
C GLN A 64 0.20 -1.68 25.22
N PHE A 65 -1.07 -1.91 24.89
CA PHE A 65 -2.20 -1.56 25.71
C PHE A 65 -2.84 -2.81 26.28
N ILE A 66 -3.31 -2.71 27.53
CA ILE A 66 -3.94 -3.85 28.20
C ILE A 66 -5.34 -4.03 27.64
N SER A 67 -5.70 -5.23 27.20
CA SER A 67 -7.07 -5.50 26.73
C SER A 67 -8.07 -5.40 27.89
N PRO A 68 -9.27 -4.82 27.69
CA PRO A 68 -10.32 -4.83 28.70
C PRO A 68 -10.90 -6.22 28.95
N ILE A 69 -10.56 -7.23 28.16
CA ILE A 69 -10.89 -8.63 28.43
C ILE A 69 -9.64 -9.48 28.70
N SER A 70 -8.55 -8.83 29.11
CA SER A 70 -7.37 -9.53 29.61
C SER A 70 -7.72 -10.35 30.85
N ASP A 71 -6.97 -11.45 31.07
CA ASP A 71 -7.04 -12.28 32.28
C ASP A 71 -6.91 -11.45 33.58
N ASN A 72 -6.18 -10.33 33.53
CA ASN A 72 -5.99 -9.39 34.65
C ASN A 72 -6.74 -8.05 34.45
N GLY A 73 -7.73 -8.01 33.56
CA GLY A 73 -8.43 -6.77 33.17
C GLY A 73 -9.13 -6.08 34.34
N ASP A 74 -9.63 -6.86 35.29
CA ASP A 74 -10.21 -6.38 36.56
C ASP A 74 -9.24 -5.51 37.37
N GLY A 75 -7.94 -5.76 37.30
CA GLY A 75 -6.90 -4.93 37.92
C GLY A 75 -6.81 -3.51 37.35
N TYR A 76 -7.21 -3.32 36.09
CA TYR A 76 -7.01 -2.08 35.32
C TYR A 76 -8.32 -1.35 34.98
N TYR A 77 -9.45 -2.05 34.94
CA TYR A 77 -10.71 -1.51 34.45
C TYR A 77 -11.84 -1.56 35.49
N LYS A 78 -12.73 -0.57 35.43
CA LYS A 78 -14.04 -0.58 36.10
C LYS A 78 -15.10 -0.96 35.07
N TYR A 79 -15.75 -2.10 35.28
CA TYR A 79 -16.84 -2.57 34.43
C TYR A 79 -18.19 -2.17 35.00
N ARG A 80 -19.13 -1.81 34.12
CA ARG A 80 -20.54 -1.57 34.49
C ARG A 80 -21.44 -2.20 33.44
N VAL A 81 -22.49 -2.86 33.88
CA VAL A 81 -23.59 -3.30 33.01
C VAL A 81 -24.48 -2.09 32.74
N LEU A 82 -24.74 -1.82 31.47
CA LEU A 82 -25.60 -0.73 31.03
C LEU A 82 -27.01 -1.22 30.75
N ASP A 83 -27.14 -2.31 29.99
CA ASP A 83 -28.42 -2.84 29.54
C ASP A 83 -28.27 -4.32 29.12
N SER A 84 -29.39 -4.99 28.84
CA SER A 84 -29.41 -6.29 28.14
C SER A 84 -30.46 -6.27 27.04
N GLN A 85 -30.11 -6.75 25.85
CA GLN A 85 -31.00 -6.75 24.68
C GLN A 85 -31.09 -8.14 24.06
N PHE A 86 -32.23 -8.46 23.45
CA PHE A 86 -32.41 -9.67 22.65
C PHE A 86 -32.24 -9.35 21.17
N VAL A 87 -31.24 -9.94 20.53
CA VAL A 87 -30.94 -9.75 19.10
C VAL A 87 -30.79 -11.13 18.45
N GLY A 88 -31.58 -11.41 17.41
CA GLY A 88 -31.50 -12.68 16.67
C GLY A 88 -31.74 -13.93 17.54
N GLY A 89 -32.69 -13.85 18.48
CA GLY A 89 -33.02 -14.94 19.41
C GLY A 89 -32.01 -15.16 20.53
N ARG A 90 -31.00 -14.29 20.66
CA ARG A 90 -29.92 -14.39 21.66
C ARG A 90 -29.93 -13.18 22.57
N ARG A 91 -29.65 -13.39 23.85
CA ARG A 91 -29.54 -12.29 24.81
C ARG A 91 -28.09 -11.80 24.85
N LEU A 92 -27.92 -10.51 24.62
CA LEU A 92 -26.65 -9.80 24.69
C LEU A 92 -26.66 -8.83 25.88
N ILE A 93 -25.56 -8.78 26.59
CA ILE A 93 -25.35 -7.87 27.72
C ILE A 93 -24.45 -6.73 27.24
N HIS A 94 -24.91 -5.50 27.40
CA HIS A 94 -24.14 -4.31 27.12
C HIS A 94 -23.35 -3.89 28.35
N MET A 95 -22.04 -3.81 28.20
CA MET A 95 -21.15 -3.40 29.28
C MET A 95 -20.25 -2.27 28.82
N THR A 96 -19.88 -1.41 29.75
CA THR A 96 -18.84 -0.39 29.55
C THR A 96 -17.66 -0.67 30.47
N PHE A 97 -16.47 -0.30 30.02
CA PHE A 97 -15.24 -0.36 30.79
C PHE A 97 -14.52 0.99 30.74
N THR A 98 -13.96 1.38 31.88
CA THR A 98 -13.19 2.62 32.03
C THR A 98 -11.93 2.36 32.83
N PRO A 99 -10.79 3.02 32.54
CA PRO A 99 -9.56 2.84 33.31
C PRO A 99 -9.76 3.16 34.80
N LYS A 100 -9.14 2.35 35.67
CA LYS A 100 -9.09 2.60 37.12
C LYS A 100 -8.15 3.75 37.45
N ARG A 101 -7.04 3.87 36.72
CA ARG A 101 -5.96 4.84 36.96
C ARG A 101 -5.69 5.63 35.68
N LYS A 102 -5.23 6.86 35.87
CA LYS A 102 -4.87 7.79 34.81
C LYS A 102 -3.46 7.50 34.29
N GLY A 103 -3.23 7.68 32.99
CA GLY A 103 -1.90 7.56 32.38
C GLY A 103 -1.38 6.13 32.17
N GLU A 104 -2.16 5.11 32.48
CA GLU A 104 -1.86 3.72 32.10
C GLU A 104 -2.25 3.48 30.62
N ASN A 105 -1.50 2.63 29.92
CA ASN A 105 -1.82 2.23 28.53
C ASN A 105 -3.07 1.32 28.52
N THR A 106 -4.22 1.96 28.66
CA THR A 106 -5.54 1.35 28.79
C THR A 106 -6.53 2.02 27.84
N PHE A 107 -7.62 1.32 27.54
CA PHE A 107 -8.68 1.78 26.67
C PHE A 107 -9.91 2.26 27.46
N GLU A 108 -10.78 3.01 26.81
CA GLU A 108 -12.14 3.26 27.28
C GLU A 108 -13.13 2.84 26.20
N GLY A 109 -14.32 2.39 26.59
CA GLY A 109 -15.33 1.99 25.63
C GLY A 109 -16.41 1.08 26.18
N ASP A 110 -16.95 0.27 25.28
CA ASP A 110 -18.08 -0.60 25.54
C ASP A 110 -18.01 -1.86 24.68
N PHE A 111 -18.65 -2.92 25.16
CA PHE A 111 -18.77 -4.18 24.44
C PHE A 111 -20.11 -4.85 24.70
N TRP A 112 -20.50 -5.71 23.77
CA TRP A 112 -21.66 -6.58 23.83
C TRP A 112 -21.19 -8.02 24.00
N ILE A 113 -21.65 -8.69 25.05
CA ILE A 113 -21.33 -10.09 25.34
C ILE A 113 -22.58 -10.95 25.20
N HIS A 114 -22.42 -12.12 24.58
CA HIS A 114 -23.44 -13.15 24.60
C HIS A 114 -23.56 -13.80 25.97
N ASP A 115 -24.76 -13.77 26.57
CA ASP A 115 -24.98 -14.15 27.97
C ASP A 115 -24.57 -15.59 28.30
N SER A 116 -24.77 -16.51 27.35
CA SER A 116 -24.62 -17.95 27.57
C SER A 116 -23.20 -18.45 27.30
N THR A 117 -22.49 -17.83 26.35
CA THR A 117 -21.12 -18.25 25.96
C THR A 117 -20.04 -17.28 26.39
N PHE A 118 -20.40 -16.13 26.96
CA PHE A 118 -19.51 -15.02 27.30
C PHE A 118 -18.65 -14.49 26.14
N ALA A 119 -19.02 -14.82 24.90
CA ALA A 119 -18.30 -14.38 23.72
C ALA A 119 -18.63 -12.93 23.41
N VAL A 120 -17.63 -12.16 22.99
CA VAL A 120 -17.81 -10.79 22.53
C VAL A 120 -18.48 -10.80 21.17
N GLN A 121 -19.64 -10.16 21.06
CA GLN A 121 -20.34 -9.92 19.81
C GLN A 121 -19.86 -8.63 19.14
N LYS A 122 -19.59 -7.58 19.91
CA LYS A 122 -19.05 -6.32 19.41
C LYS A 122 -18.25 -5.64 20.50
N MET A 123 -17.12 -5.04 20.16
CA MET A 123 -16.36 -4.21 21.09
C MET A 123 -15.89 -2.93 20.40
N ASN A 124 -16.09 -1.81 21.08
CA ASN A 124 -15.58 -0.50 20.72
C ASN A 124 -14.49 -0.11 21.73
N LEU A 125 -13.27 0.12 21.24
CA LEU A 125 -12.17 0.66 22.03
C LEU A 125 -11.81 2.05 21.55
N ARG A 126 -11.51 2.93 22.50
CA ARG A 126 -10.90 4.23 22.27
C ARG A 126 -9.71 4.37 23.20
N LEU A 127 -8.71 5.14 22.78
CA LEU A 127 -7.64 5.52 23.71
C LEU A 127 -8.23 6.29 24.89
N SER A 128 -7.77 5.98 26.09
CA SER A 128 -8.07 6.85 27.23
C SER A 128 -7.51 8.25 26.96
N LYS A 129 -8.23 9.29 27.37
CA LYS A 129 -7.86 10.70 27.11
C LYS A 129 -6.45 11.09 27.61
N GLU A 130 -5.91 10.30 28.54
CA GLU A 130 -4.64 10.54 29.21
C GLU A 130 -3.54 9.59 28.70
N ALA A 131 -3.85 8.68 27.77
CA ALA A 131 -2.86 7.85 27.10
C ALA A 131 -2.04 8.70 26.13
N ASN A 132 -0.77 8.89 26.45
CA ASN A 132 0.15 9.62 25.57
C ASN A 132 0.83 8.64 24.59
N ILE A 133 0.40 8.62 23.33
CA ILE A 133 1.11 7.92 22.26
C ILE A 133 1.76 8.97 21.36
N ASN A 134 3.02 8.72 20.98
CA ASN A 134 3.74 9.62 20.11
C ASN A 134 2.98 9.80 18.79
N PHE A 135 2.73 11.06 18.42
CA PHE A 135 2.12 11.44 17.16
C PHE A 135 0.67 10.97 16.95
N VAL A 136 -0.01 10.37 17.94
CA VAL A 136 -1.41 9.92 17.82
C VAL A 136 -2.30 10.77 18.72
N ASN A 137 -3.27 11.47 18.12
CA ASN A 137 -4.24 12.28 18.83
C ASN A 137 -5.45 11.45 19.27
N GLU A 138 -5.98 10.65 18.36
CA GLU A 138 -7.16 9.82 18.59
C GLU A 138 -6.98 8.46 17.93
N LEU A 139 -7.51 7.42 18.55
CA LEU A 139 -7.62 6.10 17.94
C LEU A 139 -8.90 5.42 18.41
N SER A 140 -9.58 4.81 17.44
CA SER A 140 -10.81 4.05 17.62
C SER A 140 -10.67 2.70 16.94
N LEU A 141 -10.94 1.64 17.68
CA LEU A 141 -10.97 0.25 17.19
C LEU A 141 -12.37 -0.30 17.40
N ILE A 142 -12.94 -0.93 16.38
CA ILE A 142 -14.25 -1.55 16.47
C ILE A 142 -14.13 -2.93 15.85
N GLN A 143 -14.40 -3.98 16.62
CA GLN A 143 -14.52 -5.35 16.10
C GLN A 143 -15.93 -5.87 16.33
N GLU A 144 -16.49 -6.49 15.29
CA GLU A 144 -17.79 -7.14 15.33
C GLU A 144 -17.65 -8.61 14.96
N TYR A 145 -18.20 -9.48 15.79
CA TYR A 145 -18.20 -10.91 15.62
C TYR A 145 -19.60 -11.40 15.24
N LYS A 146 -19.64 -12.33 14.29
CA LYS A 146 -20.87 -13.02 13.89
C LYS A 146 -20.72 -14.51 14.15
N LEU A 147 -21.83 -15.14 14.50
CA LEU A 147 -21.85 -16.58 14.71
C LEU A 147 -21.88 -17.30 13.37
N VAL A 148 -20.99 -18.28 13.18
CA VAL A 148 -20.90 -19.15 12.00
C VAL A 148 -21.30 -20.56 12.41
N GLY A 149 -22.22 -21.19 11.65
CA GLY A 149 -22.67 -22.56 11.90
C GLY A 149 -23.24 -22.80 13.30
N ASP A 150 -23.82 -21.76 13.91
CA ASP A 150 -24.41 -21.74 15.26
C ASP A 150 -23.49 -22.05 16.45
N SER A 151 -22.17 -22.07 16.25
CA SER A 151 -21.23 -22.49 17.30
C SER A 151 -20.01 -21.58 17.46
N ILE A 152 -19.51 -20.97 16.38
CA ILE A 152 -18.24 -20.26 16.41
C ILE A 152 -18.46 -18.76 16.18
N TRP A 153 -18.05 -17.93 17.14
CA TRP A 153 -18.01 -16.48 16.97
C TRP A 153 -16.77 -16.10 16.14
N PHE A 154 -17.02 -15.64 14.91
CA PHE A 154 -15.98 -15.28 13.97
C PHE A 154 -15.92 -13.76 13.76
N LEU A 155 -14.71 -13.21 13.66
CA LEU A 155 -14.48 -11.79 13.40
C LEU A 155 -15.05 -11.43 12.01
N SER A 156 -16.17 -10.74 11.98
CA SER A 156 -16.86 -10.39 10.73
C SER A 156 -16.46 -9.02 10.20
N LYS A 157 -16.09 -8.11 11.09
CA LYS A 157 -15.72 -6.74 10.76
C LYS A 157 -14.70 -6.22 11.76
N ASP A 158 -13.67 -5.56 11.24
CA ASP A 158 -12.68 -4.81 11.98
C ASP A 158 -12.59 -3.41 11.37
N LYS A 159 -12.67 -2.38 12.21
CA LYS A 159 -12.58 -0.99 11.80
C LYS A 159 -11.62 -0.25 12.70
N PHE A 160 -10.60 0.30 12.07
CA PHE A 160 -9.53 1.04 12.68
C PHE A 160 -9.57 2.49 12.17
N VAL A 161 -9.63 3.45 13.08
CA VAL A 161 -9.53 4.88 12.78
C VAL A 161 -8.45 5.48 13.66
N VAL A 162 -7.52 6.21 13.06
CA VAL A 162 -6.47 6.93 13.77
C VAL A 162 -6.35 8.36 13.27
N ASP A 163 -6.16 9.30 14.18
CA ASP A 163 -5.73 10.66 13.92
C ASP A 163 -4.27 10.81 14.34
N VAL A 164 -3.38 11.09 13.39
CA VAL A 164 -1.93 11.19 13.57
C VAL A 164 -1.46 12.61 13.28
N ALA A 165 -0.72 13.22 14.20
CA ALA A 165 -0.07 14.52 14.03
C ALA A 165 1.47 14.40 14.17
N PRO A 166 2.21 14.11 13.09
CA PRO A 166 3.65 13.86 13.13
C PRO A 166 4.49 15.07 13.57
N LEU A 167 4.00 16.29 13.37
CA LEU A 167 4.72 17.53 13.65
C LEU A 167 4.30 18.19 14.98
N GLY A 168 3.39 17.56 15.75
CA GLY A 168 2.84 18.11 16.98
C GLY A 168 1.86 19.27 16.74
N GLY A 169 0.72 19.24 17.43
CA GLY A 169 -0.37 20.20 17.27
C GLY A 169 -1.16 20.08 15.95
N ASN A 170 -2.24 20.84 15.81
CA ASN A 170 -3.21 20.74 14.69
C ASN A 170 -2.71 21.28 13.33
N LYS A 171 -1.40 21.52 13.15
CA LYS A 171 -0.88 22.15 11.92
C LYS A 171 -0.91 21.22 10.71
N LEU A 172 -0.64 19.93 10.92
CA LEU A 172 -0.65 18.88 9.89
C LEU A 172 -1.06 17.56 10.56
N ALA A 173 -2.35 17.24 10.49
CA ALA A 173 -2.93 15.99 11.00
C ALA A 173 -3.40 15.10 9.84
N PHE A 174 -3.19 13.79 9.98
CA PHE A 174 -3.56 12.76 9.02
C PHE A 174 -4.55 11.81 9.66
N ILE A 175 -5.67 11.57 8.99
CA ILE A 175 -6.66 10.60 9.44
C ILE A 175 -6.51 9.33 8.62
N GLY A 176 -6.11 8.24 9.26
CA GLY A 176 -6.09 6.90 8.69
C GLY A 176 -7.38 6.17 9.01
N ARG A 177 -8.00 5.56 7.99
CA ARG A 177 -9.15 4.67 8.16
C ARG A 177 -8.88 3.35 7.45
N LYS A 178 -9.10 2.25 8.15
CA LYS A 178 -9.04 0.91 7.61
C LYS A 178 -10.29 0.16 8.07
N THR A 179 -10.99 -0.42 7.11
CA THR A 179 -12.11 -1.32 7.37
C THR A 179 -11.77 -2.65 6.72
N THR A 180 -11.89 -3.73 7.47
CA THR A 180 -11.71 -5.09 6.99
C THR A 180 -12.96 -5.87 7.32
N THR A 181 -13.54 -6.53 6.33
CA THR A 181 -14.78 -7.29 6.47
C THR A 181 -14.60 -8.67 5.89
N TYR A 182 -15.15 -9.68 6.55
CA TYR A 182 -15.07 -11.07 6.14
C TYR A 182 -16.46 -11.57 5.76
N ARG A 183 -16.57 -12.27 4.63
CA ARG A 183 -17.80 -12.93 4.16
C ARG A 183 -17.50 -14.36 3.73
N ASP A 184 -18.54 -15.16 3.58
CA ASP A 184 -18.46 -16.55 3.07
C ASP A 184 -17.45 -17.42 3.86
N VAL A 185 -17.52 -17.33 5.18
CA VAL A 185 -16.57 -18.00 6.09
C VAL A 185 -16.83 -19.50 6.13
N ALA A 186 -15.87 -20.28 5.62
CA ALA A 186 -15.85 -21.74 5.75
C ALA A 186 -14.89 -22.16 6.87
N ILE A 187 -15.36 -23.03 7.77
CA ILE A 187 -14.58 -23.52 8.92
C ILE A 187 -14.41 -25.03 8.80
N ASN A 188 -13.18 -25.52 9.00
CA ASN A 188 -12.84 -26.94 8.91
C ASN A 188 -13.26 -27.61 7.58
N ASP A 189 -13.20 -26.85 6.49
CA ASP A 189 -13.57 -27.30 5.15
C ASP A 189 -12.36 -27.87 4.40
N GLN A 190 -12.55 -28.95 3.64
CA GLN A 190 -11.50 -29.60 2.87
C GLN A 190 -10.88 -28.66 1.82
N SER A 191 -11.67 -27.76 1.24
CA SER A 191 -11.19 -26.77 0.26
C SER A 191 -10.14 -25.83 0.85
N VAL A 192 -10.20 -25.53 2.15
CA VAL A 192 -9.21 -24.71 2.87
C VAL A 192 -7.90 -25.48 3.01
N ILE A 193 -7.98 -26.75 3.40
CA ILE A 193 -6.81 -27.64 3.55
C ILE A 193 -6.10 -27.80 2.21
N ASP A 194 -6.87 -28.01 1.13
CA ASP A 194 -6.33 -28.20 -0.22
C ASP A 194 -5.62 -26.95 -0.75
N GLN A 195 -6.05 -25.74 -0.37
CA GLN A 195 -5.34 -24.51 -0.74
C GLN A 195 -4.07 -24.31 0.10
N LEU A 196 -4.13 -24.56 1.42
CA LEU A 196 -2.99 -24.44 2.32
C LEU A 196 -1.92 -25.51 2.09
N SER A 197 -2.28 -26.67 1.53
CA SER A 197 -1.31 -27.71 1.15
C SER A 197 -0.38 -27.27 0.01
N LYS A 198 -0.81 -26.30 -0.82
CA LYS A 198 -0.02 -25.73 -1.91
C LYS A 198 1.07 -24.77 -1.43
N ASN A 199 1.00 -24.33 -0.18
CA ASN A 199 1.96 -23.39 0.38
C ASN A 199 3.37 -23.98 0.40
N ARG A 200 4.33 -23.21 -0.13
CA ARG A 200 5.77 -23.52 -0.01
C ARG A 200 6.42 -22.86 1.21
N LEU A 201 5.77 -21.83 1.76
CA LEU A 201 6.19 -21.05 2.92
C LEU A 201 5.08 -21.05 3.98
N LEU A 202 5.42 -20.67 5.22
CA LEU A 202 4.44 -20.54 6.31
C LEU A 202 3.35 -19.50 5.98
N GLU A 203 3.72 -18.43 5.27
CA GLU A 203 2.84 -17.37 4.80
C GLU A 203 3.10 -17.12 3.31
N GLU A 204 2.07 -17.27 2.48
CA GLU A 204 2.18 -17.07 1.03
C GLU A 204 1.06 -16.12 0.56
N THR A 205 1.45 -14.97 0.03
CA THR A 205 0.54 -14.02 -0.64
C THR A 205 0.71 -14.15 -2.14
N ILE A 206 -0.39 -14.44 -2.84
CA ILE A 206 -0.40 -14.63 -4.29
C ILE A 206 -1.04 -13.42 -4.94
N LEU A 207 -0.31 -12.82 -5.87
CA LEU A 207 -0.72 -11.68 -6.69
C LEU A 207 -0.80 -12.12 -8.17
N PRO A 208 -1.95 -12.60 -8.65
CA PRO A 208 -2.16 -12.85 -10.07
C PRO A 208 -2.01 -11.59 -10.93
N ASP A 209 -1.55 -11.73 -12.18
CA ASP A 209 -1.36 -10.59 -13.10
C ASP A 209 -2.68 -9.82 -13.42
N THR A 210 -3.84 -10.42 -13.15
CA THR A 210 -5.18 -9.86 -13.44
C THR A 210 -5.76 -9.01 -12.29
N VAL A 211 -5.02 -8.85 -11.19
CA VAL A 211 -5.49 -8.17 -9.96
C VAL A 211 -5.76 -6.68 -10.14
N MET A 212 -4.98 -6.00 -10.99
CA MET A 212 -4.99 -4.53 -11.09
C MET A 212 -5.99 -3.97 -12.11
N ASN A 213 -6.58 -4.82 -12.97
CA ASN A 213 -7.43 -4.39 -14.10
C ASN A 213 -8.82 -5.03 -14.03
N LYS A 214 -9.54 -4.79 -12.93
CA LYS A 214 -10.95 -5.20 -12.79
C LYS A 214 -11.88 -4.04 -13.20
N PRO A 215 -12.99 -4.33 -13.91
CA PRO A 215 -13.96 -3.32 -14.30
C PRO A 215 -14.70 -2.75 -13.08
N GLU A 216 -15.31 -1.57 -13.20
CA GLU A 216 -15.97 -0.88 -12.08
C GLU A 216 -17.12 -1.73 -11.50
N GLU A 217 -17.87 -2.42 -12.36
CA GLU A 217 -19.01 -3.27 -11.98
C GLU A 217 -18.58 -4.39 -11.04
N TYR A 218 -17.37 -4.94 -11.23
CA TYR A 218 -16.83 -5.96 -10.33
C TYR A 218 -16.66 -5.45 -8.90
N TRP A 219 -16.27 -4.18 -8.75
CA TRP A 219 -16.09 -3.57 -7.43
C TRP A 219 -17.43 -3.35 -6.74
N ASP A 220 -18.45 -2.91 -7.47
CA ASP A 220 -19.78 -2.69 -6.90
C ASP A 220 -20.43 -4.00 -6.43
N GLU A 221 -20.24 -5.11 -7.17
CA GLU A 221 -20.74 -6.43 -6.77
C GLU A 221 -19.92 -7.10 -5.67
N SER A 222 -18.59 -6.89 -5.67
CA SER A 222 -17.69 -7.60 -4.76
C SER A 222 -17.49 -6.88 -3.42
N ARG A 223 -17.81 -5.59 -3.33
CA ARG A 223 -17.77 -4.81 -2.09
C ARG A 223 -18.73 -5.38 -1.06
N HIS A 224 -18.27 -5.50 0.17
CA HIS A 224 -19.12 -5.94 1.28
C HIS A 224 -19.97 -4.79 1.82
N GLU A 225 -19.46 -3.56 1.69
CA GLU A 225 -20.11 -2.33 2.14
C GLU A 225 -19.89 -1.23 1.09
N GLU A 226 -20.87 -0.34 0.96
CA GLU A 226 -20.75 0.83 0.12
C GLU A 226 -19.67 1.79 0.63
N LEU A 227 -19.05 2.50 -0.30
CA LEU A 227 -18.06 3.51 0.03
C LEU A 227 -18.70 4.66 0.79
N SER A 228 -18.01 5.15 1.82
CA SER A 228 -18.40 6.38 2.48
C SER A 228 -18.30 7.57 1.51
N LYS A 229 -19.04 8.64 1.79
CA LYS A 229 -18.95 9.90 1.02
C LYS A 229 -17.52 10.43 0.87
N THR A 230 -16.67 10.19 1.87
CA THR A 230 -15.25 10.55 1.80
C THR A 230 -14.45 9.65 0.87
N GLU A 231 -14.73 8.35 0.86
CA GLU A 231 -14.07 7.36 -0.01
C GLU A 231 -14.46 7.57 -1.47
N GLU A 232 -15.76 7.76 -1.74
CA GLU A 232 -16.29 8.10 -3.07
C GLU A 232 -15.69 9.43 -3.59
N GLY A 233 -15.52 10.41 -2.70
CA GLY A 233 -14.85 11.67 -3.01
C GLY A 233 -13.40 11.50 -3.45
N VAL A 234 -12.65 10.51 -2.90
CA VAL A 234 -11.27 10.21 -3.34
C VAL A 234 -11.27 9.71 -4.77
N TYR A 235 -12.16 8.77 -5.09
CA TYR A 235 -12.27 8.20 -6.42
C TYR A 235 -12.53 9.31 -7.45
N LYS A 236 -13.58 10.11 -7.24
CA LYS A 236 -13.93 11.23 -8.13
C LYS A 236 -12.79 12.23 -8.27
N MET A 237 -12.13 12.58 -7.15
CA MET A 237 -11.02 13.52 -7.17
C MET A 237 -9.84 12.99 -7.98
N VAL A 238 -9.43 11.73 -7.77
CA VAL A 238 -8.28 11.17 -8.46
C VAL A 238 -8.57 10.96 -9.93
N ASP A 239 -9.77 10.49 -10.30
CA ASP A 239 -10.15 10.38 -11.71
C ASP A 239 -10.12 11.74 -12.39
N THR A 240 -10.63 12.78 -11.72
CA THR A 240 -10.58 14.17 -12.23
C THR A 240 -9.14 14.66 -12.34
N LEU A 241 -8.34 14.55 -11.27
CA LEU A 241 -6.94 15.01 -11.23
C LEU A 241 -6.06 14.29 -12.26
N LEU A 242 -6.20 12.97 -12.39
CA LEU A 242 -5.45 12.18 -13.37
C LEU A 242 -5.86 12.51 -14.81
N GLN A 243 -7.09 12.96 -15.04
CA GLN A 243 -7.57 13.38 -16.36
C GLN A 243 -7.18 14.83 -16.70
N MET A 244 -6.99 15.70 -15.70
CA MET A 244 -6.64 17.11 -15.89
C MET A 244 -5.34 17.29 -16.69
N PRO A 245 -5.37 18.03 -17.83
CA PRO A 245 -4.18 18.27 -18.65
C PRO A 245 -3.05 18.96 -17.90
N ALA A 246 -3.38 19.88 -16.99
CA ALA A 246 -2.39 20.58 -16.17
C ALA A 246 -1.62 19.62 -15.26
N PHE A 247 -2.31 18.68 -14.62
CA PHE A 247 -1.68 17.68 -13.75
C PHE A 247 -0.81 16.71 -14.55
N LYS A 248 -1.31 16.20 -15.69
CA LYS A 248 -0.51 15.37 -16.61
C LYS A 248 0.77 16.08 -17.02
N ARG A 249 0.67 17.36 -17.43
CA ARG A 249 1.81 18.18 -17.84
C ARG A 249 2.82 18.37 -16.71
N THR A 250 2.37 18.67 -15.48
CA THR A 250 3.26 18.82 -14.32
C THR A 250 3.95 17.51 -13.98
N ARG A 251 3.21 16.40 -13.91
CA ARG A 251 3.76 15.06 -13.67
C ARG A 251 4.82 14.69 -14.71
N ASP A 252 4.49 14.87 -15.99
CA ASP A 252 5.38 14.51 -17.09
C ASP A 252 6.64 15.39 -17.10
N ASN A 253 6.52 16.67 -16.74
CA ASN A 253 7.68 17.57 -16.59
C ASN A 253 8.55 17.19 -15.40
N VAL A 254 7.96 16.91 -14.24
CA VAL A 254 8.72 16.47 -13.05
C VAL A 254 9.42 15.14 -13.33
N TYR A 255 8.74 14.19 -13.97
CA TYR A 255 9.33 12.93 -14.38
C TYR A 255 10.48 13.13 -15.37
N PHE A 256 10.32 14.00 -16.36
CA PHE A 256 11.36 14.33 -17.33
C PHE A 256 12.60 14.94 -16.65
N LEU A 257 12.40 15.90 -15.74
CA LEU A 257 13.49 16.53 -15.01
C LEU A 257 14.23 15.53 -14.12
N ALA A 258 13.50 14.65 -13.41
CA ALA A 258 14.08 13.71 -12.47
C ALA A 258 14.75 12.50 -13.14
N THR A 259 14.14 11.94 -14.19
CA THR A 259 14.62 10.70 -14.83
C THR A 259 15.47 10.93 -16.07
N GLY A 260 15.40 12.11 -16.69
CA GLY A 260 16.02 12.36 -17.98
C GLY A 260 15.11 12.09 -19.18
N TYR A 261 14.10 11.24 -19.03
CA TYR A 261 13.34 10.67 -20.13
C TYR A 261 11.93 11.26 -20.24
N ARG A 262 11.47 11.43 -21.48
CA ARG A 262 10.10 11.86 -21.76
C ARG A 262 9.47 11.00 -22.84
N ASN A 263 8.32 10.43 -22.52
CA ASN A 263 7.53 9.65 -23.47
C ASN A 263 6.63 10.56 -24.31
N ILE A 264 6.72 10.41 -25.63
CA ILE A 264 5.92 11.12 -26.63
C ILE A 264 5.29 10.06 -27.56
N GLY A 265 4.04 9.69 -27.26
CA GLY A 265 3.35 8.63 -27.98
C GLY A 265 4.08 7.29 -27.87
N ASN A 266 4.52 6.75 -29.01
CA ASN A 266 5.24 5.48 -29.09
C ASN A 266 6.76 5.60 -28.90
N TYR A 267 7.27 6.83 -28.77
CA TYR A 267 8.69 7.13 -28.69
C TYR A 267 9.05 7.70 -27.32
N GLU A 268 10.31 7.57 -26.94
CA GLU A 268 10.89 8.14 -25.73
C GLU A 268 12.09 8.99 -26.14
N ILE A 269 12.16 10.23 -25.66
CA ILE A 269 13.31 11.11 -25.86
C ILE A 269 14.10 11.23 -24.57
N GLY A 270 15.40 11.37 -24.71
CA GLY A 270 16.32 11.49 -23.59
C GLY A 270 17.28 10.31 -23.45
N PRO A 271 18.20 10.37 -22.49
CA PRO A 271 18.14 11.29 -21.35
C PRO A 271 18.61 12.71 -21.68
N TRP A 272 17.85 13.74 -21.25
CA TRP A 272 18.20 15.14 -21.53
C TRP A 272 19.56 15.56 -20.95
N TYR A 273 19.98 14.94 -19.86
CA TYR A 273 21.27 15.20 -19.23
C TYR A 273 22.45 14.75 -20.10
N ASN A 274 22.24 13.96 -21.15
CA ASN A 274 23.28 13.61 -22.13
C ASN A 274 23.29 14.52 -23.36
N TRP A 275 22.31 15.43 -23.53
CA TRP A 275 22.16 16.19 -24.77
C TRP A 275 23.22 17.25 -24.99
N ALA A 276 23.76 17.81 -23.92
CA ALA A 276 24.84 18.79 -23.97
C ALA A 276 25.89 18.38 -22.94
N THR A 277 27.05 17.94 -23.43
CA THR A 277 28.18 17.52 -22.61
C THR A 277 29.43 18.24 -23.05
N TYR A 278 30.46 18.24 -22.19
CA TYR A 278 31.77 18.76 -22.53
C TYR A 278 32.84 17.83 -22.00
N ASN A 279 33.80 17.48 -22.85
CA ASN A 279 34.98 16.75 -22.42
C ASN A 279 36.22 17.31 -23.12
N SER A 280 37.41 16.93 -22.63
CA SER A 280 38.68 17.45 -23.14
C SER A 280 39.06 16.93 -24.52
N LEU A 281 38.39 15.90 -25.03
CA LEU A 281 38.73 15.26 -26.30
C LEU A 281 37.84 15.75 -27.45
N GLU A 282 36.53 15.78 -27.24
CA GLU A 282 35.48 16.16 -28.20
C GLU A 282 35.04 17.62 -28.04
N GLY A 283 35.49 18.29 -26.96
CA GLY A 283 35.06 19.65 -26.62
C GLY A 283 33.60 19.68 -26.23
N PHE A 284 32.87 20.70 -26.70
CA PHE A 284 31.42 20.73 -26.56
C PHE A 284 30.82 19.63 -27.44
N ARG A 285 29.89 18.85 -26.90
CA ARG A 285 29.23 17.75 -27.58
C ARG A 285 27.72 17.91 -27.46
N LEU A 286 27.04 17.84 -28.61
CA LEU A 286 25.60 17.75 -28.67
C LEU A 286 25.19 16.32 -29.02
N ARG A 287 24.22 15.77 -28.28
CA ARG A 287 23.68 14.44 -28.52
C ARG A 287 22.16 14.50 -28.54
N TRP A 288 21.56 13.66 -29.36
CA TRP A 288 20.12 13.47 -29.39
C TRP A 288 19.79 12.00 -29.39
N ASP A 289 18.93 11.61 -28.47
CA ASP A 289 18.55 10.23 -28.19
C ASP A 289 17.07 10.02 -28.47
N LEU A 290 16.78 8.92 -29.17
CA LEU A 290 15.43 8.47 -29.49
C LEU A 290 15.30 6.98 -29.21
N GLY A 291 14.36 6.64 -28.34
CA GLY A 291 13.96 5.27 -28.03
C GLY A 291 12.51 4.99 -28.38
N THR A 292 12.14 3.73 -28.35
CA THR A 292 10.75 3.26 -28.34
C THR A 292 10.34 2.89 -26.91
N ASN A 293 9.07 3.07 -26.58
CA ASN A 293 8.55 2.73 -25.26
C ASN A 293 7.59 1.52 -25.30
N LYS A 294 7.00 1.20 -24.15
CA LYS A 294 6.05 0.09 -23.99
C LYS A 294 4.76 0.26 -24.82
N HIS A 295 4.44 1.47 -25.30
CA HIS A 295 3.28 1.72 -26.17
C HIS A 295 3.57 1.29 -27.61
N PHE A 296 4.82 1.38 -28.07
CA PHE A 296 5.23 0.84 -29.37
C PHE A 296 5.18 -0.68 -29.38
N SER A 297 5.83 -1.32 -28.42
CA SER A 297 5.84 -2.79 -28.30
C SER A 297 6.12 -3.21 -26.87
N LYS A 298 5.47 -4.31 -26.45
CA LYS A 298 5.75 -4.95 -25.16
C LYS A 298 6.98 -5.89 -25.23
N ARG A 299 7.52 -6.14 -26.43
CA ARG A 299 8.61 -7.09 -26.67
C ARG A 299 9.84 -6.46 -27.33
N TRP A 300 9.65 -5.48 -28.22
CA TRP A 300 10.73 -4.79 -28.90
C TRP A 300 11.03 -3.45 -28.24
N PHE A 301 12.31 -3.23 -27.93
CA PHE A 301 12.84 -1.94 -27.50
C PHE A 301 13.97 -1.54 -28.43
N LEU A 302 13.74 -0.49 -29.20
CA LEU A 302 14.73 0.11 -30.08
C LEU A 302 15.21 1.41 -29.46
N HIS A 303 16.49 1.68 -29.56
CA HIS A 303 17.10 2.91 -29.09
C HIS A 303 18.21 3.31 -30.07
N ALA A 304 18.28 4.59 -30.40
CA ALA A 304 19.34 5.13 -31.22
C ALA A 304 19.71 6.53 -30.74
N TYR A 305 20.98 6.88 -30.90
CA TYR A 305 21.41 8.26 -30.70
C TYR A 305 22.38 8.70 -31.78
N ILE A 306 22.41 10.00 -32.00
CA ILE A 306 23.41 10.70 -32.80
C ILE A 306 24.06 11.77 -31.93
N ALA A 307 25.36 11.97 -32.10
CA ALA A 307 26.08 13.02 -31.41
C ALA A 307 27.10 13.70 -32.33
N TYR A 308 27.40 14.96 -32.05
CA TYR A 308 28.40 15.75 -32.74
C TYR A 308 29.32 16.42 -31.73
N GLY A 309 30.63 16.18 -31.85
CA GLY A 309 31.65 16.87 -31.07
C GLY A 309 32.25 18.02 -31.87
N PHE A 310 32.31 19.21 -31.26
CA PHE A 310 32.74 20.43 -31.94
C PHE A 310 34.26 20.64 -31.94
N ALA A 311 35.02 19.95 -31.08
CA ALA A 311 36.48 20.03 -31.12
C ALA A 311 37.12 18.96 -32.01
N ASP A 312 36.45 17.81 -32.19
CA ASP A 312 36.93 16.73 -33.04
C ASP A 312 36.23 16.64 -34.41
N ASP A 313 35.22 17.49 -34.65
CA ASP A 313 34.42 17.60 -35.88
C ASP A 313 33.89 16.26 -36.40
N ARG A 314 33.49 15.37 -35.48
CA ARG A 314 33.02 14.02 -35.80
C ARG A 314 31.60 13.78 -35.34
N TRP A 315 30.85 13.12 -36.23
CA TRP A 315 29.57 12.51 -35.92
C TRP A 315 29.78 11.14 -35.28
N LYS A 316 29.01 10.87 -34.23
CA LYS A 316 28.98 9.61 -33.50
C LYS A 316 27.56 9.10 -33.46
N HIS A 317 27.39 7.79 -33.44
CA HIS A 317 26.06 7.21 -33.46
C HIS A 317 26.01 5.84 -32.80
N LYS A 318 24.82 5.49 -32.31
CA LYS A 318 24.56 4.17 -31.76
C LYS A 318 23.15 3.72 -32.14
N MET A 319 23.00 2.43 -32.35
CA MET A 319 21.72 1.76 -32.52
C MET A 319 21.70 0.49 -31.67
N ASP A 320 20.62 0.34 -30.91
CA ASP A 320 20.36 -0.76 -29.98
C ASP A 320 18.99 -1.35 -30.30
N ALA A 321 18.92 -2.67 -30.42
CA ALA A 321 17.67 -3.41 -30.56
C ALA A 321 17.62 -4.53 -29.53
N THR A 322 16.61 -4.48 -28.65
CA THR A 322 16.39 -5.48 -27.61
C THR A 322 15.06 -6.18 -27.83
N TYR A 323 15.08 -7.51 -27.84
CA TYR A 323 13.90 -8.36 -27.90
C TYR A 323 13.72 -9.15 -26.61
N LEU A 324 12.57 -8.98 -25.95
CA LEU A 324 12.20 -9.62 -24.69
C LEU A 324 11.40 -10.91 -24.94
N PHE A 325 11.94 -12.06 -24.53
CA PHE A 325 11.29 -13.37 -24.63
C PHE A 325 10.29 -13.60 -23.49
N LYS A 326 10.74 -13.52 -22.23
CA LYS A 326 9.92 -13.71 -21.03
C LYS A 326 10.17 -12.59 -20.03
N LYS A 327 9.13 -12.23 -19.27
CA LYS A 327 9.21 -11.24 -18.18
C LYS A 327 9.67 -11.85 -16.86
N ASN A 328 9.33 -13.12 -16.60
CA ASN A 328 9.72 -13.82 -15.39
C ASN A 328 9.98 -15.32 -15.65
N PRO A 329 11.22 -15.83 -15.47
CA PRO A 329 12.45 -15.06 -15.31
C PRO A 329 12.70 -14.17 -16.54
N ARG A 330 13.30 -12.99 -16.35
CA ARG A 330 13.51 -12.01 -17.43
C ARG A 330 14.56 -12.53 -18.40
N SER A 331 14.18 -12.77 -19.65
CA SER A 331 15.10 -13.20 -20.70
C SER A 331 14.95 -12.32 -21.94
N TYR A 332 16.06 -11.80 -22.44
CA TYR A 332 16.11 -10.93 -23.60
C TYR A 332 17.38 -11.16 -24.42
N ILE A 333 17.35 -10.76 -25.69
CA ILE A 333 18.53 -10.65 -26.55
C ILE A 333 18.67 -9.19 -26.96
N GLN A 334 19.90 -8.69 -26.97
CA GLN A 334 20.22 -7.32 -27.38
C GLN A 334 21.28 -7.35 -28.47
N ALA A 335 21.03 -6.63 -29.56
CA ALA A 335 22.01 -6.29 -30.57
C ALA A 335 22.33 -4.80 -30.45
N SER A 336 23.61 -4.45 -30.50
CA SER A 336 24.08 -3.07 -30.38
C SER A 336 25.15 -2.81 -31.42
N TYR A 337 25.06 -1.67 -32.08
CA TYR A 337 26.08 -1.12 -32.96
C TYR A 337 26.40 0.28 -32.47
N LYS A 338 27.66 0.54 -32.11
CA LYS A 338 28.12 1.81 -31.56
C LYS A 338 29.38 2.24 -32.31
N ASP A 339 29.33 3.43 -32.90
CA ASP A 339 30.47 4.15 -33.44
C ASP A 339 30.60 5.46 -32.65
N ASP A 340 31.19 5.32 -31.47
CA ASP A 340 31.37 6.38 -30.48
C ASP A 340 32.46 5.94 -29.49
N ILE A 341 33.13 6.92 -28.88
CA ILE A 341 34.18 6.65 -27.92
C ILE A 341 33.56 5.95 -26.71
N ASP A 342 34.18 4.85 -26.32
CA ASP A 342 33.81 4.10 -25.13
C ASP A 342 34.97 4.20 -24.14
N TYR A 343 34.71 4.79 -22.97
CA TYR A 343 35.71 4.89 -21.92
C TYR A 343 35.99 3.53 -21.25
N GLY A 344 35.35 2.44 -21.71
CA GLY A 344 35.72 1.06 -21.44
C GLY A 344 35.46 0.58 -20.01
N GLN A 345 35.12 1.49 -19.09
CA GLN A 345 34.75 1.22 -17.71
C GLN A 345 33.32 1.68 -17.47
N THR A 346 32.38 0.75 -17.49
CA THR A 346 30.99 0.98 -17.09
C THR A 346 30.79 0.30 -15.74
N TYR A 347 30.92 1.05 -14.64
CA TYR A 347 30.53 0.55 -13.32
C TYR A 347 29.00 0.52 -13.24
N TYR A 348 28.43 -0.59 -12.75
CA TYR A 348 26.98 -0.87 -12.77
C TYR A 348 26.11 0.17 -12.02
N ASP A 349 26.71 1.03 -11.21
CA ASP A 349 26.05 2.06 -10.38
C ASP A 349 26.53 3.51 -10.66
N GLU A 350 27.37 3.74 -11.69
CA GLU A 350 27.79 5.10 -12.03
C GLU A 350 26.85 5.78 -13.02
N ILE A 351 26.49 7.04 -12.71
CA ILE A 351 25.88 7.95 -13.69
C ILE A 351 26.90 8.12 -14.82
N SER A 352 26.51 7.83 -16.06
CA SER A 352 27.41 7.87 -17.22
C SER A 352 28.25 9.15 -17.24
N GLN A 353 29.56 9.03 -17.43
CA GLN A 353 30.50 10.17 -17.44
C GLN A 353 30.14 11.24 -18.49
N ASP A 354 29.38 10.86 -19.52
CA ASP A 354 28.76 11.76 -20.48
C ASP A 354 27.46 12.36 -19.92
N ASN A 355 27.53 13.26 -18.94
CA ASN A 355 26.36 13.99 -18.46
C ASN A 355 26.63 15.48 -18.23
N ILE A 356 25.57 16.30 -18.27
CA ILE A 356 25.64 17.76 -18.10
C ILE A 356 26.14 18.17 -16.70
N PHE A 357 26.05 17.31 -15.68
CA PHE A 357 26.56 17.60 -14.35
C PHE A 357 28.09 17.50 -14.27
N ALA A 358 28.73 16.77 -15.19
CA ALA A 358 30.19 16.74 -15.30
C ALA A 358 30.79 18.12 -15.64
N LEU A 359 30.00 19.05 -16.21
CA LEU A 359 30.38 20.45 -16.40
C LEU A 359 30.49 21.23 -15.09
N ALA A 360 29.71 20.87 -14.07
CA ALA A 360 29.63 21.60 -12.81
C ALA A 360 30.66 21.15 -11.76
N ILE A 361 31.27 19.98 -11.96
CA ILE A 361 32.20 19.34 -11.01
C ILE A 361 33.68 19.54 -11.45
N ARG A 362 33.94 20.32 -12.51
CA ARG A 362 35.30 20.64 -12.98
C ARG A 362 35.77 22.03 -12.59
#